data_AF-A0A441TTU3-F1
#
_entry.id   AF-A0A441TTU3-F1
#
_cell.length_a   1.000
_cell.length_b   1.000
_cell.length_c   1.000
_cell.angle_alpha   90.00
_cell.angle_beta   90.00
_cell.angle_gamma   90.00
#
_symmetry.space_group_name_H-M   'P 1'
#
loop_
_entity.id
_entity.type
_entity.pdbx_description
1 polymer ?
#
loop_
_entity_poly.entity_id
_entity_poly.type
_entity_poly.pdbx_seq_one_letter_code
_entity_poly.pdbx_strand_id
1 'polypeptide(L)'
;TDTEPGSSGAPVFNDQWQVLALHHKAVPAPERTGKKTVAPVWIANEGVRISAIFSLLERRRFTEPHAGLVLDRLDTSLGLTPLSQGMVASETLLEADRRPLPVARWTHVD
;
A
#
# COMPACT_ATOMS: atom_id res chain seq x y z
N THR A 1 -9.61 8.32 10.03
CA THR A 1 -9.18 9.10 11.21
C THR A 1 -8.18 10.11 10.74
N ASP A 2 -8.04 11.27 11.39
CA ASP A 2 -6.84 12.08 11.15
C ASP A 2 -5.61 11.27 11.57
N THR A 3 -4.56 11.32 10.76
CA THR A 3 -3.35 10.52 10.98
C THR A 3 -2.18 11.41 11.37
N GLU A 4 -1.46 11.03 12.41
CA GLU A 4 -0.19 11.66 12.78
C GLU A 4 0.95 11.20 11.87
N PRO A 5 2.05 11.97 11.79
CA PRO A 5 3.30 11.52 11.17
C PRO A 5 3.70 10.14 11.70
N GLY A 6 4.00 9.20 10.79
CA GLY A 6 4.30 7.81 11.15
C GLY A 6 3.20 6.81 10.80
N SER A 7 2.02 7.27 10.35
CA SER A 7 0.92 6.40 9.92
C SER A 7 1.06 5.85 8.49
N SER A 8 2.19 6.05 7.81
CA SER A 8 2.39 5.53 6.45
C SER A 8 2.37 4.00 6.44
N GLY A 9 1.58 3.42 5.53
CA GLY A 9 1.35 1.98 5.43
C GLY A 9 0.18 1.46 6.29
N ALA A 10 -0.47 2.29 7.11
CA ALA A 10 -1.60 1.86 7.90
C ALA A 10 -2.80 1.45 7.01
N PRO A 11 -3.52 0.36 7.35
CA PRO A 11 -4.70 -0.06 6.60
C PRO A 11 -5.87 0.91 6.80
N VAL A 12 -6.56 1.22 5.70
CA VAL A 12 -7.82 1.97 5.68
C VAL A 12 -8.97 0.97 5.57
N PHE A 13 -9.87 0.95 6.55
CA PHE A 13 -10.99 0.02 6.61
C PHE A 13 -12.32 0.66 6.18
N ASN A 14 -13.23 -0.15 5.63
CA ASN A 14 -14.66 0.20 5.57
C ASN A 14 -15.37 -0.14 6.89
N ASP A 15 -16.68 0.11 6.95
CA ASP A 15 -17.55 -0.18 8.10
C ASP A 15 -17.73 -1.68 8.40
N GLN A 16 -17.27 -2.54 7.50
CA GLN A 16 -17.24 -4.00 7.64
C GLN A 16 -15.84 -4.54 7.98
N TRP A 17 -14.89 -3.68 8.35
CA TRP A 17 -13.50 -4.05 8.67
C TRP A 17 -12.71 -4.67 7.52
N GLN A 18 -13.12 -4.41 6.27
CA GLN A 18 -12.37 -4.82 5.08
C GLN A 18 -11.34 -3.76 4.71
N VAL A 19 -10.13 -4.18 4.36
CA VAL A 19 -9.06 -3.26 3.93
C VAL A 19 -9.37 -2.74 2.53
N LEU A 20 -9.53 -1.42 2.40
CA LEU A 20 -9.84 -0.73 1.15
C LEU A 20 -8.60 -0.06 0.54
N ALA A 21 -7.68 0.42 1.36
CA ALA A 21 -6.46 1.11 0.92
C ALA A 21 -5.33 1.02 1.97
N LEU A 22 -4.12 1.38 1.57
CA LEU A 22 -2.99 1.67 2.47
C LEU A 22 -2.77 3.18 2.53
N HIS A 23 -2.72 3.76 3.72
CA HIS A 23 -2.43 5.18 3.91
C HIS A 23 -1.01 5.53 3.45
N HIS A 24 -0.85 6.63 2.72
CA HIS A 24 0.47 7.06 2.24
C HIS A 24 0.78 8.53 2.57
N LYS A 25 -0.21 9.43 2.56
CA LYS A 25 0.04 10.87 2.67
C LYS A 25 -1.14 11.59 3.33
N ALA A 26 -0.85 12.66 4.08
CA ALA A 26 -1.86 13.63 4.52
C ALA A 26 -2.06 14.71 3.43
N VAL A 27 -3.28 15.19 3.27
CA VAL A 27 -3.66 16.18 2.25
C VAL A 27 -4.02 17.51 2.95
N PRO A 28 -3.33 18.62 2.62
CA PRO A 28 -3.62 19.91 3.22
C PRO A 28 -4.88 20.53 2.58
N ALA A 29 -5.51 21.45 3.32
CA ALA A 29 -6.57 22.29 2.80
C ALA A 29 -6.03 23.10 1.61
N PRO A 30 -6.81 23.28 0.54
CA PRO A 30 -6.44 24.20 -0.54
C PRO A 30 -6.16 25.59 0.01
N GLU A 31 -5.06 26.21 -0.41
CA GLU A 31 -4.77 27.60 -0.04
C GLU A 31 -5.90 28.52 -0.54
N ARG A 32 -6.52 29.28 0.37
CA ARG A 32 -7.46 30.33 -0.04
C ARG A 32 -6.66 31.52 -0.55
N THR A 33 -6.86 31.88 -1.81
CA THR A 33 -6.24 33.06 -2.43
C THR A 33 -6.39 34.29 -1.54
N GLY A 34 -5.26 34.91 -1.17
CA GLY A 34 -5.19 36.12 -0.36
C GLY A 34 -5.02 35.93 1.16
N LYS A 35 -5.03 34.70 1.70
CA LYS A 35 -4.64 34.43 3.08
C LYS A 35 -3.51 33.40 3.13
N LYS A 36 -2.27 33.87 3.32
CA LYS A 36 -1.17 32.99 3.74
C LYS A 36 -1.46 32.51 5.17
N THR A 37 -1.85 31.26 5.32
CA THR A 37 -1.90 30.61 6.63
C THR A 37 -0.47 30.35 7.11
N VAL A 38 -0.21 30.57 8.40
CA VAL A 38 1.14 30.40 9.01
C VAL A 38 1.55 28.92 9.09
N ALA A 39 0.58 27.99 9.04
CA ALA A 39 0.79 26.54 8.94
C ALA A 39 -0.35 25.89 8.12
N PRO A 40 -0.07 24.78 7.40
CA PRO A 40 -1.10 24.04 6.66
C PRO A 40 -2.11 23.38 7.61
N VAL A 41 -3.39 23.44 7.24
CA VAL A 41 -4.46 22.70 7.91
C VAL A 41 -4.65 21.39 7.14
N TRP A 42 -4.50 20.24 7.79
CA TRP A 42 -4.70 18.93 7.16
C TRP A 42 -6.19 18.57 7.18
N ILE A 43 -6.76 18.17 6.03
CA ILE A 43 -8.21 17.96 5.89
C ILE A 43 -8.61 16.57 5.41
N ALA A 44 -7.65 15.80 4.90
CA ALA A 44 -7.92 14.46 4.42
C ALA A 44 -6.63 13.63 4.46
N ASN A 45 -6.80 12.32 4.36
CA ASN A 45 -5.70 11.39 4.11
C ASN A 45 -5.88 10.76 2.73
N GLU A 46 -4.76 10.50 2.09
CA GLU A 46 -4.68 9.81 0.82
C GLU A 46 -4.16 8.39 1.03
N GLY A 47 -4.80 7.43 0.35
CA GLY A 47 -4.40 6.04 0.39
C GLY A 47 -4.40 5.39 -0.99
N VAL A 48 -3.50 4.42 -1.17
CA VAL A 48 -3.43 3.59 -2.38
C VAL A 48 -4.45 2.46 -2.24
N ARG A 49 -5.44 2.41 -3.14
CA ARG A 49 -6.48 1.38 -3.10
C ARG A 49 -5.91 -0.02 -3.28
N ILE A 50 -6.38 -0.96 -2.46
CA ILE A 50 -6.03 -2.39 -2.57
C ILE A 50 -6.37 -2.92 -3.97
N SER A 51 -7.51 -2.52 -4.54
CA SER A 51 -7.88 -2.90 -5.90
C SER A 51 -6.86 -2.46 -6.95
N ALA A 52 -6.26 -1.27 -6.80
CA ALA A 52 -5.25 -0.77 -7.73
C ALA A 52 -3.92 -1.55 -7.61
N ILE A 53 -3.55 -1.94 -6.38
CA ILE A 53 -2.40 -2.80 -6.11
C ILE A 53 -2.61 -4.17 -6.77
N PHE A 54 -3.76 -4.81 -6.56
CA PHE A 54 -4.12 -6.07 -7.22
C PHE A 54 -4.05 -5.94 -8.74
N SER A 55 -4.71 -4.94 -9.33
CA SER A 55 -4.68 -4.75 -10.79
C SER A 55 -3.26 -4.52 -11.33
N LEU A 56 -2.38 -3.88 -10.57
CA LEU A 56 -0.98 -3.72 -10.97
C LEU A 56 -0.24 -5.05 -10.95
N LEU A 57 -0.39 -5.82 -9.87
CA LEU A 57 0.23 -7.14 -9.75
C LEU A 57 -0.28 -8.10 -10.83
N GLU A 58 -1.59 -8.06 -11.14
CA GLU A 58 -2.19 -8.90 -12.18
C GLU A 58 -1.62 -8.58 -13.55
N ARG A 59 -1.54 -7.29 -13.90
CA ARG A 59 -0.93 -6.84 -15.17
C ARG A 59 0.53 -7.28 -15.29
N ARG A 60 1.26 -7.33 -14.17
CA ARG A 60 2.68 -7.68 -14.13
C ARG A 60 2.93 -9.17 -13.87
N ARG A 61 1.89 -9.97 -13.64
CA ARG A 61 1.97 -11.36 -13.19
C ARG A 61 2.91 -12.23 -14.03
N PHE A 62 2.91 -12.02 -15.35
CA PHE A 62 3.69 -12.83 -16.30
C PHE A 62 4.98 -12.15 -16.78
N THR A 63 5.16 -10.85 -16.49
CA THR A 63 6.36 -10.09 -16.85
C THR A 63 7.33 -9.96 -15.67
N GLU A 64 6.82 -10.01 -14.44
CA GLU A 64 7.58 -9.90 -13.20
C GLU A 64 7.25 -11.09 -12.30
N PRO A 65 8.15 -12.09 -12.17
CA PRO A 65 7.89 -13.30 -11.39
C PRO A 65 7.45 -13.01 -9.94
N HIS A 66 8.01 -11.97 -9.31
CA HIS A 66 7.63 -11.57 -7.96
C HIS A 66 6.18 -11.07 -7.85
N ALA A 67 5.62 -10.46 -8.90
CA ALA A 67 4.22 -10.02 -8.89
C ALA A 67 3.27 -11.21 -8.85
N GLY A 68 3.56 -12.26 -9.64
CA GLY A 68 2.80 -13.52 -9.61
C GLY A 68 2.89 -14.23 -8.26
N LEU A 69 4.09 -14.32 -7.68
CA LEU A 69 4.29 -14.92 -6.36
C LEU A 69 3.54 -14.18 -5.24
N VAL A 70 3.51 -12.85 -5.28
CA VAL A 70 2.75 -12.05 -4.31
C VAL A 70 1.25 -12.29 -4.47
N LEU A 71 0.73 -12.31 -5.71
CA LEU A 71 -0.67 -12.61 -5.96
C LEU A 71 -1.07 -14.01 -5.47
N ASP A 72 -0.24 -15.02 -5.72
CA ASP A 72 -0.56 -16.38 -5.28
C ASP A 72 -0.63 -16.50 -3.75
N ARG A 73 0.22 -15.76 -3.04
CA ARG A 73 0.17 -15.66 -1.57
C ARG A 73 -1.11 -14.96 -1.10
N LEU A 74 -1.49 -13.85 -1.75
CA LEU A 74 -2.71 -13.12 -1.45
C LEU A 74 -3.96 -13.98 -1.71
N ASP A 75 -4.04 -14.64 -2.86
CA ASP A 75 -5.13 -15.56 -3.21
C ASP A 75 -5.26 -16.66 -2.15
N THR A 76 -4.15 -17.30 -1.79
CA THR A 76 -4.12 -18.34 -0.74
C THR A 76 -4.62 -17.79 0.60
N SER A 77 -4.18 -16.59 1.01
CA SER A 77 -4.62 -15.96 2.26
C SER A 77 -6.12 -15.62 2.28
N LEU A 78 -6.72 -15.41 1.11
CA LEU A 78 -8.14 -15.13 0.92
C LEU A 78 -8.96 -16.43 0.74
N GLY A 79 -8.32 -17.60 0.79
CA GLY A 79 -8.95 -18.91 0.56
C GLY A 79 -9.28 -19.18 -0.91
N LEU A 80 -8.65 -18.45 -1.84
CA LEU A 80 -8.76 -18.66 -3.28
C LEU A 80 -7.71 -19.65 -3.77
N THR A 81 -7.99 -20.33 -4.88
CA THR A 81 -7.03 -21.23 -5.53
C THR A 81 -6.02 -20.39 -6.33
N PRO A 82 -4.72 -20.38 -5.98
CA PRO A 82 -3.71 -19.67 -6.75
C PRO A 82 -3.51 -20.31 -8.12
N LEU A 83 -3.13 -19.51 -9.11
CA LEU A 83 -2.93 -19.97 -10.50
C LEU A 83 -1.69 -20.87 -10.65
N SER A 84 -0.72 -20.79 -9.74
CA SER A 84 0.57 -21.50 -9.84
C SER A 84 0.63 -22.80 -9.04
N GLN A 85 -0.44 -23.61 -9.01
CA GLN A 85 -0.56 -24.85 -8.23
C GLN A 85 0.47 -25.97 -8.55
N GLY A 86 1.54 -25.72 -9.32
CA GLY A 86 2.42 -26.79 -9.78
C GLY A 86 3.89 -26.48 -10.03
N MET A 87 4.42 -25.28 -9.76
CA MET A 87 5.86 -25.07 -9.94
C MET A 87 6.41 -23.97 -9.05
N VAL A 88 7.58 -24.27 -8.51
CA VAL A 88 8.37 -23.52 -7.53
C VAL A 88 7.84 -23.68 -6.10
N ALA A 89 8.48 -24.58 -5.36
CA ALA A 89 8.71 -24.40 -3.93
C ALA A 89 9.52 -23.10 -3.78
N SER A 90 8.86 -21.96 -3.94
CA SER A 90 9.51 -20.67 -3.79
C SER A 90 9.73 -20.55 -2.31
N GLU A 91 10.99 -20.37 -1.90
CA GLU A 91 11.35 -19.97 -0.55
C GLU A 91 10.27 -19.01 -0.07
N THR A 92 9.53 -19.43 0.96
CA THR A 92 8.70 -18.57 1.77
C THR A 92 9.66 -17.57 2.40
N LEU A 93 10.17 -16.61 1.64
CA LEU A 93 10.69 -15.38 2.18
C LEU A 93 9.46 -14.68 2.73
N LEU A 94 9.15 -15.00 3.97
CA LEU A 94 8.28 -14.18 4.80
C LEU A 94 8.94 -12.80 4.88
N GLU A 95 8.17 -11.75 5.14
CA GLU A 95 8.78 -10.44 5.39
C GLU A 95 9.83 -10.48 6.50
N ALA A 96 9.69 -11.43 7.45
CA ALA A 96 10.66 -11.72 8.49
C ALA A 96 12.03 -12.18 7.97
N ASP A 97 12.09 -12.80 6.79
CA ASP A 97 13.33 -13.35 6.22
C ASP A 97 14.08 -12.32 5.35
N ARG A 98 13.47 -11.17 5.10
CA ARG A 98 14.12 -10.08 4.36
C ARG A 98 14.97 -9.25 5.32
N ARG A 99 16.20 -8.91 4.92
CA ARG A 99 16.94 -7.82 5.58
C ARG A 99 16.06 -6.57 5.54
N PRO A 100 15.91 -5.84 6.66
CA PRO A 100 15.17 -4.59 6.69
C PRO A 100 15.64 -3.69 5.55
N LEU A 101 14.70 -3.13 4.80
CA LEU A 101 15.06 -2.14 3.79
C LEU A 101 15.79 -0.98 4.48
N PRO A 102 16.82 -0.39 3.85
CA PRO A 102 17.46 0.81 4.37
C PRO A 102 16.37 1.85 4.66
N VAL A 103 16.48 2.53 5.80
CA VAL A 103 15.55 3.60 6.15
C VAL A 103 15.67 4.71 5.10
N ALA A 104 14.73 4.75 4.16
CA ALA A 104 14.62 5.82 3.20
C ALA A 104 13.82 6.96 3.84
N ARG A 105 14.49 8.07 4.17
CA ARG A 105 13.76 9.33 4.38
C ARG A 105 13.28 9.79 3.01
N TRP A 106 11.98 9.90 2.84
CA TRP A 106 11.37 10.54 1.68
C TRP A 106 11.72 12.04 1.73
N THR A 107 12.88 12.43 1.20
CA THR A 107 13.36 13.82 1.25
C THR A 107 12.83 14.70 0.11
N HIS A 108 12.06 14.15 -0.83
CA HIS A 108 11.59 14.88 -2.02
C HIS A 108 10.19 14.42 -2.45
N VAL A 109 9.17 14.79 -1.67
CA VAL A 109 7.78 14.76 -2.15
C VAL A 109 7.29 16.20 -2.11
N ASP A 110 7.46 16.90 -3.22
CA ASP A 110 6.75 18.15 -3.51
C ASP A 110 5.26 17.87 -3.77
#